data_AF-A0A8F8ATA2-F1
#
_entry.id   AF-A0A8F8ATA2-F1
#
_cell.length_a   1.000
_cell.length_b   1.000
_cell.length_c   1.000
_cell.angle_alpha   90.00
_cell.angle_beta   90.00
_cell.angle_gamma   90.00
#
_symmetry.space_group_name_H-M   'P 1'
#
loop_
_entity.id
_entity.type
_entity.pdbx_description
1 polymer ?
#
loop_
_entity_poly.entity_id
_entity_poly.type
_entity_poly.pdbx_seq_one_letter_code
_entity_poly.pdbx_strand_id
1 'polypeptide(L)'
;MSRYQHKKGQIKDNAIEALLHDPLFRQRVEKNKKGKGSYLRRGKHGNRGNWEASGKKVRCFFTTGLLGIKNGYFALSVGRGFRPIALLL
;
A
#
# COMPACT_ATOMS: atom_id res chain seq x y z
N MET A 1 -29.52 7.03 34.12
CA MET A 1 -29.22 6.05 33.05
C MET A 1 -30.11 6.30 31.85
N SER A 2 -29.61 6.10 30.62
CA SER A 2 -30.41 6.19 29.39
C SER A 2 -31.22 4.91 29.15
N ARG A 3 -32.43 5.02 28.59
CA ARG A 3 -33.32 3.89 28.27
C ARG A 3 -33.10 3.39 26.84
N TYR A 4 -33.17 2.07 26.63
CA TYR A 4 -33.09 1.45 25.30
C TYR A 4 -34.43 1.55 24.55
N GLN A 5 -34.38 1.84 23.24
CA GLN A 5 -35.54 1.91 22.35
C GLN A 5 -35.64 0.62 21.51
N HIS A 6 -36.65 -0.21 21.80
CA HIS A 6 -36.92 -1.47 21.10
C HIS A 6 -37.78 -1.28 19.84
N LYS A 7 -37.78 -2.27 18.93
CA LYS A 7 -38.47 -2.19 17.63
C LYS A 7 -39.88 -2.78 17.61
N LYS A 8 -40.33 -3.42 18.69
CA LYS A 8 -41.62 -4.13 18.77
C LYS A 8 -42.87 -3.22 18.79
N GLY A 9 -42.71 -1.90 18.89
CA GLY A 9 -43.84 -0.98 19.09
C GLY A 9 -44.38 -1.04 20.52
N GLN A 10 -45.68 -0.82 20.71
CA GLN A 10 -46.32 -0.95 22.03
C GLN A 10 -46.44 -2.43 22.41
N ILE A 11 -45.79 -2.80 23.52
CA ILE A 11 -45.86 -4.15 24.09
C ILE A 11 -47.16 -4.25 24.90
N LYS A 12 -48.00 -5.25 24.61
CA LYS A 12 -49.30 -5.44 25.28
C LYS A 12 -49.23 -6.48 26.41
N ASP A 13 -48.64 -7.63 26.12
CA ASP A 13 -48.65 -8.77 27.04
C ASP A 13 -47.30 -8.88 27.79
N ASN A 14 -46.33 -9.60 27.22
CA ASN A 14 -45.06 -9.89 27.88
C ASN A 14 -43.90 -9.01 27.37
N ALA A 15 -43.37 -8.16 28.26
CA ALA A 15 -42.24 -7.29 27.93
C ALA A 15 -40.92 -8.05 27.71
N ILE A 16 -40.63 -9.06 28.52
CA ILE A 16 -39.37 -9.82 28.41
C ILE A 16 -39.35 -10.62 27.12
N GLU A 17 -40.44 -11.31 26.80
CA GLU A 17 -40.58 -12.10 25.58
C GLU A 17 -40.49 -11.23 24.32
N ALA A 18 -41.14 -10.06 24.34
CA ALA A 18 -41.03 -9.09 23.25
C ALA A 18 -39.57 -8.64 23.04
N LEU A 19 -38.83 -8.39 24.13
CA LEU A 19 -37.42 -8.04 24.07
C LEU A 19 -36.54 -9.20 23.63
N LEU A 20 -36.82 -10.43 24.07
CA LEU A 20 -36.10 -11.63 23.67
C LEU A 20 -36.04 -11.78 22.13
N HIS A 21 -37.15 -11.46 21.47
CA HIS A 21 -37.28 -11.49 20.01
C HIS A 21 -36.91 -10.18 19.32
N ASP A 22 -36.35 -9.20 20.04
CA ASP A 22 -35.83 -7.94 19.50
C ASP A 22 -34.35 -8.11 19.09
N PRO A 23 -33.83 -7.35 18.11
CA PRO A 23 -32.44 -7.45 17.68
C PRO A 23 -31.40 -7.22 18.78
N LEU A 24 -31.81 -6.61 19.90
CA LEU A 24 -31.00 -6.49 21.10
C LEU A 24 -30.42 -7.84 21.56
N PHE A 25 -31.25 -8.88 21.58
CA PHE A 25 -30.92 -10.22 22.07
C PHE A 25 -30.73 -11.23 20.92
N ARG A 26 -30.15 -10.78 19.81
CA ARG A 26 -29.79 -11.69 18.72
C ARG A 26 -28.65 -12.64 19.11
N GLN A 27 -28.66 -13.82 18.50
CA GLN A 27 -27.52 -14.73 18.56
C GLN A 27 -26.26 -14.04 18.05
N ARG A 28 -25.19 -14.15 18.83
CA ARG A 28 -23.86 -13.64 18.46
C ARG A 28 -22.99 -14.82 18.06
N VAL A 29 -22.44 -14.74 16.85
CA VAL A 29 -21.48 -15.71 16.34
C VAL A 29 -20.11 -15.06 16.38
N GLU A 30 -19.19 -15.63 17.16
CA GLU A 30 -17.81 -15.18 17.18
C GLU A 30 -17.08 -15.66 15.91
N LYS A 31 -16.23 -14.79 15.34
CA LYS A 31 -15.38 -15.19 14.22
C LYS A 31 -14.22 -16.05 14.75
N ASN A 32 -14.16 -17.29 14.29
CA ASN A 32 -13.06 -18.20 14.57
C ASN A 32 -11.73 -17.68 13.97
N LYS A 33 -10.63 -17.95 14.67
CA LYS A 33 -9.27 -17.58 14.20
C LYS A 33 -8.71 -18.55 13.16
N LYS A 34 -9.23 -19.79 13.10
CA LYS A 34 -8.77 -20.85 12.20
C LYS A 34 -9.95 -21.69 11.70
N GLY A 35 -9.86 -22.19 10.47
CA GLY A 35 -10.85 -23.09 9.85
C GLY A 35 -11.78 -22.37 8.86
N LYS A 36 -13.02 -22.86 8.72
CA LYS A 36 -14.01 -22.27 7.80
C LYS A 36 -14.38 -20.86 8.25
N GLY A 37 -14.32 -19.90 7.33
CA GLY A 37 -14.70 -18.51 7.61
C GLY A 37 -13.67 -17.71 8.40
N SER A 38 -12.47 -18.27 8.67
CA SER A 38 -11.44 -17.59 9.45
C SER A 38 -10.51 -16.69 8.64
N TYR A 39 -10.59 -16.72 7.30
CA TYR A 39 -9.72 -15.92 6.44
C TYR A 39 -10.03 -14.43 6.60
N LEU A 40 -8.98 -13.63 6.83
CA LEU A 40 -9.04 -12.17 6.92
C LEU A 40 -8.10 -11.58 5.88
N ARG A 41 -8.64 -10.72 4.99
CA ARG A 41 -7.83 -10.05 3.95
C ARG A 41 -6.68 -9.21 4.54
N ARG A 42 -6.88 -8.63 5.73
CA ARG A 42 -5.89 -7.87 6.48
C ARG A 42 -6.03 -8.22 7.96
N GLY A 43 -4.92 -8.56 8.61
CA GLY A 43 -4.87 -8.75 10.05
C GLY A 43 -4.93 -7.43 10.82
N LYS A 44 -5.09 -7.50 12.16
CA LYS A 44 -5.12 -6.33 13.06
C LYS A 44 -3.88 -5.43 12.89
N HIS A 45 -2.71 -6.06 12.79
CA HIS A 45 -1.48 -5.40 12.42
C HIS A 45 -1.18 -5.83 10.99
N GLY A 46 -1.39 -4.91 10.03
CA GLY A 46 -1.07 -5.17 8.64
C GLY A 46 0.42 -5.50 8.46
N ASN A 47 0.79 -6.07 7.31
CA ASN A 47 2.19 -6.34 6.98
C ASN A 47 2.99 -5.05 7.14
N ARG A 48 3.82 -4.98 8.19
CA ARG A 48 4.80 -3.90 8.35
C ARG A 48 5.74 -4.03 7.16
N GLY A 49 5.84 -2.97 6.35
CA GLY A 49 6.60 -2.94 5.09
C GLY A 49 8.12 -3.02 5.26
N ASN A 50 8.63 -3.89 6.13
CA ASN A 50 10.06 -4.07 6.38
C ASN A 50 10.55 -5.48 6.02
N TRP A 51 9.89 -6.16 5.07
CA TRP A 51 10.40 -7.44 4.57
C TRP A 51 11.45 -7.29 3.46
N GLU A 52 11.68 -6.06 3.00
CA GLU A 52 12.81 -5.70 2.16
C GLU A 52 13.65 -4.63 2.87
N ALA A 53 14.83 -5.02 3.35
CA ALA A 53 16.04 -4.20 3.30
C ALA A 53 17.17 -4.95 4.02
N SER A 54 17.62 -6.08 3.47
CA SER A 54 19.07 -6.30 3.48
C SER A 54 19.65 -5.19 2.61
N GLY A 55 20.00 -4.07 3.22
CA GLY A 55 20.62 -2.90 2.60
C GLY A 55 22.04 -3.16 2.12
N LYS A 56 22.29 -4.27 1.41
CA LYS A 56 23.48 -4.42 0.59
C LYS A 56 23.28 -3.56 -0.65
N LYS A 57 23.51 -2.27 -0.49
CA LYS A 57 23.82 -1.35 -1.58
C LYS A 57 25.16 -1.82 -2.17
N VAL A 58 25.10 -2.78 -3.10
CA VAL A 58 26.25 -3.09 -3.95
C VAL A 58 26.47 -1.85 -4.79
N ARG A 59 27.43 -1.02 -4.40
CA ARG A 59 28.00 -0.02 -5.30
C ARG A 59 28.78 -0.78 -6.38
N CYS A 60 28.08 -1.35 -7.35
CA CYS A 60 28.64 -1.48 -8.70
C CYS A 60 28.31 -0.19 -9.47
N PHE A 61 28.54 0.95 -8.83
CA PHE A 61 28.73 2.21 -9.55
C PHE A 61 30.05 2.06 -10.30
N PHE A 62 29.96 1.79 -11.60
CA PHE A 62 30.89 2.35 -12.58
C PHE A 62 32.31 1.74 -12.66
N THR A 63 32.46 0.42 -12.57
CA THR A 63 33.74 -0.24 -12.92
C THR A 63 33.58 -1.31 -13.99
N THR A 64 32.98 -0.95 -15.13
CA THR A 64 33.28 -1.53 -16.46
C THR A 64 32.48 -0.80 -17.54
N GLY A 65 33.13 0.18 -18.18
CA GLY A 65 32.86 0.51 -19.58
C GLY A 65 31.69 1.44 -19.90
N LEU A 66 31.75 2.72 -19.53
CA LEU A 66 31.14 3.78 -20.33
C LEU A 66 31.77 5.17 -20.08
N LEU A 67 32.66 5.58 -20.99
CA LEU A 67 33.07 6.95 -21.37
C LEU A 67 33.58 7.95 -20.31
N GLY A 68 34.87 8.29 -20.43
CA GLY A 68 35.52 9.43 -19.77
C GLY A 68 36.51 10.13 -20.71
N ILE A 69 35.98 10.97 -21.59
CA ILE A 69 36.69 11.94 -22.45
C ILE A 69 37.60 12.84 -21.60
N LYS A 70 38.92 12.71 -21.74
CA LYS A 70 39.96 13.73 -21.49
C LYS A 70 41.17 13.34 -22.36
N ASN A 71 41.52 14.08 -23.42
CA ASN A 71 42.36 15.26 -23.30
C ASN A 71 42.27 16.14 -24.57
N GLY A 72 41.90 17.41 -24.35
CA GLY A 72 42.07 18.54 -25.28
C GLY A 72 41.12 18.51 -26.47
N TYR A 73 40.11 19.36 -26.63
CA TYR A 73 39.90 20.71 -26.16
C TYR A 73 38.39 20.95 -26.19
N PHE A 74 37.79 21.36 -25.07
CA PHE A 74 36.49 22.01 -25.08
C PHE A 74 36.74 23.50 -24.83
N ALA A 75 36.88 24.26 -25.91
CA ALA A 75 36.88 25.70 -25.87
C ALA A 75 36.23 26.25 -27.15
N LEU A 76 35.14 26.97 -26.91
CA LEU A 76 34.40 27.80 -27.85
C LEU A 76 35.27 29.00 -28.25
N SER A 77 35.29 29.38 -29.52
CA SER A 77 34.71 30.67 -29.97
C SER A 77 35.25 31.13 -31.34
N VAL A 78 34.40 31.93 -31.98
CA VAL A 78 34.70 32.99 -32.96
C VAL A 78 34.97 32.54 -34.39
N GLY A 79 34.06 32.96 -35.28
CA GLY A 79 34.43 33.35 -36.63
C GLY A 79 33.93 32.43 -37.73
N ARG A 80 32.66 32.67 -38.12
CA ARG A 80 32.08 32.38 -39.44
C ARG A 80 32.14 30.93 -39.95
N GLY A 81 30.95 30.33 -40.03
CA GLY A 81 30.64 29.35 -41.05
C GLY A 81 30.49 27.94 -40.51
N PHE A 82 29.26 27.59 -40.14
CA PHE A 82 28.84 26.22 -39.94
C PHE A 82 28.94 25.47 -41.27
N ARG A 83 29.87 24.52 -41.39
CA ARG A 83 29.85 23.50 -42.45
C ARG A 83 30.32 22.15 -41.89
N PRO A 84 29.45 21.13 -41.82
CA PRO A 84 29.91 19.76 -41.66
C PRO A 84 30.54 19.33 -42.99
N ILE A 85 31.80 18.91 -42.99
CA ILE A 85 32.40 18.30 -44.18
C ILE A 85 32.16 16.80 -44.11
N ALA A 86 31.49 16.32 -45.16
CA ALA A 86 31.04 14.97 -45.39
C ALA A 86 32.18 13.97 -45.63
N LEU A 87 31.83 12.71 -45.41
CA LEU A 87 32.46 11.48 -45.90
C LEU A 87 33.31 11.64 -47.17
N LEU A 88 34.57 11.19 -47.12
CA LEU A 88 35.22 10.46 -48.22
C LEU A 88 36.54 9.81 -47.76
N LEU A 89 36.58 8.47 -47.92
CA LEU A 89 37.69 7.50 -47.80
C LEU A 89 38.46 7.42 -46.47
#